data_AF-A0A1H9YAE5-F1
#
_entry.id   AF-A0A1H9YAE5-F1
#
_cell.length_a   1.000
_cell.length_b   1.000
_cell.length_c   1.000
_cell.angle_alpha   90.00
_cell.angle_beta   90.00
_cell.angle_gamma   90.00
#
_symmetry.space_group_name_H-M   'P 1'
#
loop_
_entity.id
_entity.type
_entity.pdbx_description
1 polymer ?
#
loop_
_entity_poly.entity_id
_entity_poly.type
_entity_poly.pdbx_seq_one_letter_code
_entity_poly.pdbx_strand_id
1 'polypeptide(L)'
;MKIVEIEHMFLYNVIKEVITLTFQLICEKNEPYFIRGYDALWKKLIAGLFEEFIQFFAPELYHAIDFSKRKEFLQHKLYQQLIANKKDQQAVNHLVKVILQNGDEKWILIHIGVQDSDTQHFHKKMFQYFYQILDRYDQEIYTIALLTNNSSKSNDYYYHSFYDSALIYVFHSYDVEAVRITELKKSTNPFATVVLAVKYANSSRNNTTKRYSLKRNLLIHIFTRFPIDTKRNNKYIHALVFFIDYQLPLPKELQQKLIRELATYFKKEKIIIYQNSWKSNQSKLAPTLLELMDYLDNRH
;
A
#
# COMPACT_ATOMS: atom_id res chain seq x y z
N MET A 1 54.96 1.31 -17.50
CA MET A 1 53.61 1.84 -17.79
C MET A 1 52.50 0.80 -17.64
N LYS A 2 52.71 -0.51 -17.93
CA LYS A 2 51.65 -1.55 -17.81
C LYS A 2 51.36 -2.09 -16.39
N ILE A 3 52.28 -1.95 -15.43
CA ILE A 3 52.11 -2.53 -14.08
C ILE A 3 51.15 -1.68 -13.21
N VAL A 4 51.18 -0.35 -13.38
CA VAL A 4 50.32 0.59 -12.63
C VAL A 4 48.84 0.45 -13.03
N GLU A 5 48.54 0.13 -14.28
CA GLU A 5 47.15 -0.09 -14.75
C GLU A 5 46.54 -1.37 -14.19
N ILE A 6 47.33 -2.43 -14.00
CA ILE A 6 46.84 -3.72 -13.45
C ILE A 6 46.56 -3.58 -11.95
N GLU A 7 47.43 -2.89 -11.21
CA GLU A 7 47.18 -2.59 -9.79
C GLU A 7 45.95 -1.71 -9.61
N HIS A 8 45.75 -0.71 -10.46
CA HIS A 8 44.54 0.12 -10.44
C HIS A 8 43.27 -0.67 -10.74
N MET A 9 43.31 -1.61 -11.69
CA MET A 9 42.15 -2.43 -12.05
C MET A 9 41.82 -3.47 -10.96
N PHE A 10 42.84 -4.02 -10.29
CA PHE A 10 42.66 -4.92 -9.16
C PHE A 10 42.11 -4.20 -7.94
N LEU A 11 42.67 -3.03 -7.60
CA LEU A 11 42.17 -2.18 -6.51
C LEU A 11 40.72 -1.75 -6.77
N TYR A 12 40.38 -1.40 -8.02
CA TYR A 12 39.03 -1.02 -8.42
C TYR A 12 38.02 -2.17 -8.26
N ASN A 13 38.39 -3.39 -8.66
CA ASN A 13 37.49 -4.54 -8.55
C ASN A 13 37.29 -4.96 -7.08
N VAL A 14 38.34 -4.94 -6.26
CA VAL A 14 38.24 -5.21 -4.82
C VAL A 14 37.40 -4.15 -4.11
N ILE A 15 37.58 -2.86 -4.44
CA ILE A 15 36.74 -1.77 -3.92
C ILE A 15 35.28 -1.99 -4.35
N LYS A 16 35.02 -2.41 -5.58
CA LYS A 16 33.66 -2.66 -6.09
C LYS A 16 32.99 -3.85 -5.41
N GLU A 17 33.71 -4.93 -5.15
CA GLU A 17 33.22 -6.10 -4.40
C GLU A 17 32.96 -5.77 -2.93
N VAL A 18 33.88 -5.05 -2.28
CA VAL A 18 33.70 -4.59 -0.90
C VAL A 18 32.53 -3.63 -0.79
N ILE A 19 32.36 -2.69 -1.75
CA ILE A 19 31.18 -1.81 -1.81
C ILE A 19 29.90 -2.64 -2.02
N THR A 20 29.93 -3.64 -2.91
CA THR A 20 28.73 -4.47 -3.19
C THR A 20 28.34 -5.30 -1.96
N LEU A 21 29.31 -5.92 -1.28
CA LEU A 21 29.09 -6.70 -0.06
C LEU A 21 28.72 -5.84 1.15
N THR A 22 29.31 -4.65 1.32
CA THR A 22 28.89 -3.69 2.35
C THR A 22 27.50 -3.13 2.06
N PHE A 23 27.17 -2.85 0.80
CA PHE A 23 25.81 -2.43 0.41
C PHE A 23 24.79 -3.55 0.68
N GLN A 24 25.13 -4.81 0.40
CA GLN A 24 24.26 -5.96 0.63
C GLN A 24 24.05 -6.25 2.13
N LEU A 25 25.10 -6.13 2.96
CA LEU A 25 25.00 -6.27 4.42
C LEU A 25 24.31 -5.07 5.11
N ILE A 26 24.43 -3.86 4.55
CA ILE A 26 23.68 -2.67 5.01
C ILE A 26 22.18 -2.81 4.66
N CYS A 27 21.86 -3.32 3.46
CA CYS A 27 20.49 -3.55 3.02
C CYS A 27 19.80 -4.73 3.76
N GLU A 28 20.53 -5.75 4.20
CA GLU A 28 19.94 -6.90 4.92
C GLU A 28 19.56 -6.61 6.38
N LYS A 29 20.08 -5.55 7.00
CA LYS A 29 19.77 -5.22 8.41
C LYS A 29 19.06 -3.91 8.66
N ASN A 30 18.97 -3.00 7.68
CA ASN A 30 18.27 -1.73 7.85
C ASN A 30 17.74 -1.23 6.51
N GLU A 31 16.48 -1.55 6.21
CA GLU A 31 15.68 -0.78 5.25
C GLU A 31 14.65 0.06 6.04
N PRO A 32 15.06 1.20 6.65
CA PRO A 32 14.10 2.22 7.03
C PRO A 32 13.77 2.95 5.73
N TYR A 33 12.92 2.36 4.90
CA TYR A 33 12.51 2.98 3.64
C TYR A 33 12.01 4.41 3.90
N PHE A 34 12.87 5.39 3.63
CA PHE A 34 12.54 6.80 3.72
C PHE A 34 11.70 7.15 2.50
N ILE A 35 10.38 7.09 2.68
CA ILE A 35 9.37 7.26 1.64
C ILE A 35 8.43 8.40 2.08
N ARG A 36 8.10 9.32 1.15
CA ARG A 36 7.03 10.33 1.36
C ARG A 36 5.71 9.64 1.69
N GLY A 37 5.04 10.12 2.75
CA GLY A 37 4.06 9.37 3.56
C GLY A 37 3.05 8.46 2.84
N TYR A 38 2.50 8.86 1.69
CA TYR A 38 1.46 8.10 0.96
C TYR A 38 1.94 6.71 0.48
N ASP A 39 3.14 6.62 -0.08
CA ASP A 39 3.69 5.35 -0.56
C ASP A 39 4.06 4.42 0.61
N ALA A 40 4.61 4.99 1.68
CA ALA A 40 4.97 4.25 2.88
C ALA A 40 3.73 3.62 3.56
N LEU A 41 2.61 4.35 3.51
CA LEU A 41 1.33 3.94 4.09
C LEU A 41 0.75 2.72 3.38
N TRP A 42 0.56 2.81 2.07
CA TRP A 42 0.07 1.70 1.28
C TRP A 42 0.98 0.49 1.39
N LYS A 43 2.31 0.70 1.41
CA LYS A 43 3.27 -0.40 1.60
C LYS A 43 3.09 -1.14 2.91
N LYS A 44 3.00 -0.40 4.01
CA LYS A 44 2.77 -0.98 5.33
C LYS A 44 1.42 -1.66 5.43
N LEU A 45 0.39 -1.06 4.84
CA LEU A 45 -0.98 -1.57 4.85
C LEU A 45 -1.07 -2.90 4.08
N ILE A 46 -0.55 -2.97 2.85
CA ILE A 46 -0.53 -4.19 2.04
C ILE A 46 0.34 -5.26 2.68
N ALA A 47 1.55 -4.92 3.15
CA ALA A 47 2.40 -5.90 3.84
C ALA A 47 1.74 -6.45 5.11
N GLY A 48 0.98 -5.61 5.81
CA GLY A 48 0.26 -5.97 7.02
C GLY A 48 -0.98 -6.83 6.77
N LEU A 49 -1.69 -6.59 5.67
CA LEU A 49 -3.04 -7.09 5.36
C LEU A 49 -3.13 -7.74 3.97
N PHE A 50 -2.05 -8.40 3.53
CA PHE A 50 -1.94 -8.88 2.14
C PHE A 50 -3.06 -9.86 1.74
N GLU A 51 -3.44 -10.75 2.65
CA GLU A 51 -4.51 -11.72 2.38
C GLU A 51 -5.85 -11.02 2.15
N GLU A 52 -6.17 -10.06 3.02
CA GLU A 52 -7.40 -9.26 2.92
C GLU A 52 -7.37 -8.36 1.67
N PHE A 53 -6.19 -7.89 1.27
CA PHE A 53 -6.00 -7.13 0.03
C PHE A 53 -6.40 -7.99 -1.17
N ILE A 54 -5.83 -9.19 -1.31
CA ILE A 54 -6.13 -10.07 -2.45
C ILE A 54 -7.60 -10.51 -2.41
N GLN A 55 -8.14 -10.83 -1.24
CA GLN A 55 -9.56 -11.17 -1.11
C GLN A 55 -10.48 -10.06 -1.64
N PHE A 56 -10.11 -8.80 -1.41
CA PHE A 56 -10.93 -7.66 -1.77
C PHE A 56 -10.77 -7.26 -3.24
N PHE A 57 -9.52 -7.18 -3.72
CA PHE A 57 -9.21 -6.67 -5.05
C PHE A 57 -9.09 -7.75 -6.12
N ALA A 58 -8.88 -9.02 -5.78
CA ALA A 58 -8.75 -10.10 -6.74
C ALA A 58 -9.33 -11.41 -6.16
N PRO A 59 -10.67 -11.49 -5.97
CA PRO A 59 -11.31 -12.61 -5.25
C PRO A 59 -11.09 -13.97 -5.94
N GLU A 60 -10.99 -14.02 -7.26
CA GLU A 60 -10.66 -15.27 -7.97
C GLU A 60 -9.24 -15.73 -7.66
N LEU A 61 -8.28 -14.80 -7.67
CA LEU A 61 -6.89 -15.09 -7.30
C LEU A 61 -6.76 -15.48 -5.83
N TYR A 62 -7.57 -14.89 -4.94
CA TYR A 62 -7.62 -15.25 -3.53
C TYR A 62 -7.86 -16.75 -3.33
N HIS A 63 -8.78 -17.34 -4.09
CA HIS A 63 -9.07 -18.76 -3.99
C HIS A 63 -7.96 -19.66 -4.55
N ALA A 64 -7.09 -19.13 -5.41
CA ALA A 64 -5.98 -19.89 -5.99
C ALA A 64 -4.71 -19.88 -5.12
N ILE A 65 -4.49 -18.86 -4.28
CA ILE A 65 -3.29 -18.72 -3.45
C ILE A 65 -3.36 -19.63 -2.20
N ASP A 66 -2.26 -20.30 -1.88
CA ASP A 66 -2.06 -20.97 -0.60
C ASP A 66 -1.47 -19.99 0.44
N PHE A 67 -2.35 -19.34 1.20
CA PHE A 67 -1.95 -18.38 2.25
C PHE A 67 -1.28 -19.03 3.46
N SER A 68 -1.25 -20.36 3.57
CA SER A 68 -0.44 -21.06 4.58
C SER A 68 1.07 -20.97 4.28
N LYS A 69 1.42 -20.75 2.99
CA LYS A 69 2.81 -20.58 2.56
C LYS A 69 3.27 -19.13 2.74
N ARG A 70 4.58 -18.97 2.92
CA ARG A 70 5.20 -17.66 3.07
C ARG A 70 5.22 -16.93 1.71
N LYS A 71 4.53 -15.79 1.63
CA LYS A 71 4.73 -14.77 0.60
C LYS A 71 6.06 -14.04 0.76
N GLU A 72 6.63 -13.59 -0.35
CA GLU A 72 7.87 -12.83 -0.40
C GLU A 72 7.66 -11.50 -1.15
N PHE A 73 7.99 -10.38 -0.50
CA PHE A 73 7.95 -9.07 -1.15
C PHE A 73 9.29 -8.80 -1.85
N LEU A 74 9.26 -8.77 -3.18
CA LEU A 74 10.42 -8.64 -4.07
C LEU A 74 10.72 -7.17 -4.41
N GLN A 75 10.50 -6.28 -3.46
CA GLN A 75 10.61 -4.83 -3.67
C GLN A 75 12.00 -4.39 -4.13
N HIS A 76 13.05 -5.04 -3.63
CA HIS A 76 14.43 -4.80 -4.05
C HIS A 76 14.64 -5.12 -5.53
N LYS A 77 14.05 -6.21 -6.05
CA LYS A 77 14.12 -6.58 -7.48
C LYS A 77 13.40 -5.55 -8.36
N LEU A 78 12.25 -5.05 -7.88
CA LEU A 78 11.48 -4.00 -8.53
C LEU A 78 12.28 -2.69 -8.64
N TYR A 79 12.91 -2.24 -7.54
CA TYR A 79 13.70 -0.99 -7.49
C TYR A 79 15.06 -1.08 -8.17
N GLN A 80 15.73 -2.23 -8.05
CA GLN A 80 16.60 -2.86 -9.03
C GLN A 80 16.81 -2.09 -10.35
N GLN A 81 15.70 -2.04 -11.09
CA GLN A 81 15.71 -1.98 -12.54
C GLN A 81 14.53 -1.21 -13.15
N LEU A 82 13.36 -1.15 -12.49
CA LEU A 82 12.14 -0.57 -13.10
C LEU A 82 12.03 0.95 -12.92
N ILE A 83 12.73 1.52 -11.93
CA ILE A 83 12.66 2.94 -11.55
C ILE A 83 14.05 3.57 -11.68
N ALA A 84 14.65 3.49 -12.88
CA ALA A 84 15.83 4.30 -13.20
C ALA A 84 15.49 5.80 -13.28
N ASN A 85 14.21 6.13 -13.50
CA ASN A 85 13.73 7.51 -13.57
C ASN A 85 12.97 7.91 -12.29
N LYS A 86 13.60 8.78 -11.48
CA LYS A 86 13.07 9.38 -10.23
C LYS A 86 11.78 10.23 -10.36
N LYS A 87 11.11 10.21 -11.51
CA LYS A 87 9.98 11.12 -11.83
C LYS A 87 8.60 10.60 -11.41
N ASP A 88 8.42 9.30 -11.16
CA ASP A 88 7.13 8.73 -10.76
C ASP A 88 6.95 8.69 -9.23
N GLN A 89 6.83 9.87 -8.63
CA GLN A 89 6.80 10.01 -7.17
C GLN A 89 5.43 9.73 -6.53
N GLN A 90 4.40 9.40 -7.32
CA GLN A 90 3.00 9.28 -6.86
C GLN A 90 2.43 7.86 -6.93
N ALA A 91 3.16 6.89 -7.49
CA ALA A 91 2.72 5.51 -7.60
C ALA A 91 3.44 4.59 -6.60
N VAL A 92 2.70 3.67 -6.02
CA VAL A 92 3.16 2.61 -5.12
C VAL A 92 3.18 1.33 -5.91
N ASN A 93 4.37 0.77 -6.12
CA ASN A 93 4.52 -0.52 -6.78
C ASN A 93 4.90 -1.58 -5.74
N HIS A 94 4.26 -2.74 -5.79
CA HIS A 94 4.67 -3.95 -5.08
C HIS A 94 4.88 -5.09 -6.07
N LEU A 95 5.92 -5.88 -5.84
CA LEU A 95 6.07 -7.18 -6.46
C LEU A 95 6.03 -8.24 -5.36
N VAL A 96 5.08 -9.15 -5.42
CA VAL A 96 4.86 -10.17 -4.41
C VAL A 96 4.89 -11.54 -5.05
N LYS A 97 5.78 -12.39 -4.56
CA LYS A 97 5.82 -13.80 -4.91
C LYS A 97 4.89 -14.58 -3.97
N VAL A 98 4.05 -15.43 -4.54
CA VAL A 98 3.10 -16.29 -3.83
C VAL A 98 3.18 -17.72 -4.35
N ILE A 99 2.71 -18.67 -3.53
CA ILE A 99 2.55 -20.07 -3.89
C ILE A 99 1.05 -20.34 -4.04
N LEU A 100 0.67 -20.95 -5.15
CA LEU A 100 -0.70 -21.38 -5.42
C LEU A 100 -1.01 -22.72 -4.74
N GLN A 101 -2.29 -23.07 -4.61
CA GLN A 101 -2.73 -24.34 -4.03
C GLN A 101 -2.22 -25.58 -4.79
N ASN A 102 -1.94 -25.44 -6.09
CA ASN A 102 -1.35 -26.50 -6.91
C ASN A 102 0.19 -26.61 -6.75
N GLY A 103 0.80 -25.75 -5.93
CA GLY A 103 2.24 -25.71 -5.68
C GLY A 103 3.02 -24.75 -6.58
N ASP A 104 2.39 -24.15 -7.60
CA ASP A 104 3.07 -23.25 -8.52
C ASP A 104 3.49 -21.94 -7.84
N GLU A 105 4.68 -21.47 -8.19
CA GLU A 105 5.11 -20.11 -7.87
C GLU A 105 4.56 -19.14 -8.91
N LYS A 106 3.91 -18.06 -8.46
CA LYS A 106 3.44 -16.96 -9.32
C LYS A 106 3.75 -15.62 -8.69
N TRP A 107 3.88 -14.60 -9.53
CA TRP A 107 4.19 -13.25 -9.10
C TRP A 107 2.99 -12.33 -9.28
N ILE A 108 2.82 -11.39 -8.35
CA ILE A 108 1.74 -10.41 -8.34
C ILE A 108 2.37 -9.02 -8.35
N LEU A 109 2.10 -8.26 -9.41
CA LEU A 109 2.45 -6.86 -9.51
C LEU A 109 1.26 -6.01 -9.06
N ILE A 110 1.43 -5.22 -8.00
CA ILE A 110 0.40 -4.29 -7.51
C ILE A 110 0.87 -2.87 -7.77
N HIS A 111 0.13 -2.13 -8.56
CA HIS A 111 0.33 -0.72 -8.84
C HIS A 111 -0.80 0.08 -8.22
N ILE A 112 -0.51 0.95 -7.26
CA ILE A 112 -1.48 1.89 -6.69
C ILE A 112 -1.07 3.29 -7.09
N GLY A 113 -1.92 3.98 -7.82
CA GLY A 113 -1.57 5.27 -8.38
C GLY A 113 -2.76 6.20 -8.50
N VAL A 114 -2.43 7.49 -8.50
CA VAL A 114 -3.29 8.50 -9.07
C VAL A 114 -3.17 8.33 -10.59
N GLN A 115 -4.28 8.10 -11.28
CA GLN A 115 -4.27 8.15 -12.73
C GLN A 115 -3.98 9.59 -13.15
N ASP A 116 -2.83 9.80 -13.77
CA ASP A 116 -2.50 11.08 -14.39
C ASP A 116 -3.54 11.40 -15.48
N SER A 117 -3.65 12.68 -15.86
CA SER A 117 -4.53 13.09 -16.97
C SER A 117 -4.19 12.38 -18.30
N ASP A 118 -2.99 11.80 -18.41
CA ASP A 118 -2.57 10.97 -19.53
C ASP A 118 -2.81 9.48 -19.24
N THR A 119 -4.02 9.03 -19.56
CA THR A 119 -4.47 7.63 -19.37
C THR A 119 -3.66 6.65 -20.23
N GLN A 120 -3.22 7.06 -21.43
CA GLN A 120 -2.43 6.19 -22.31
C GLN A 120 -1.04 5.92 -21.73
N HIS A 121 -0.42 6.93 -21.11
CA HIS A 121 0.86 6.76 -20.42
C HIS A 121 0.76 5.80 -19.24
N PHE A 122 -0.36 5.85 -18.49
CA PHE A 122 -0.62 4.89 -17.42
C PHE A 122 -0.70 3.44 -17.94
N HIS A 123 -1.53 3.18 -18.96
CA HIS A 123 -1.65 1.84 -19.54
C HIS A 123 -0.33 1.32 -20.11
N LYS A 124 0.40 2.18 -20.80
CA LYS A 124 1.74 1.85 -21.32
C LYS A 124 2.71 1.47 -20.21
N LYS A 125 2.69 2.17 -19.06
CA LYS A 125 3.53 1.82 -17.91
C LYS A 125 3.19 0.46 -17.32
N MET A 126 1.90 0.13 -17.21
CA MET A 126 1.47 -1.20 -16.76
C MET A 126 2.06 -2.29 -17.66
N PHE A 127 1.98 -2.11 -18.97
CA PHE A 127 2.60 -3.02 -19.93
C PHE A 127 4.13 -3.07 -19.79
N GLN A 128 4.80 -1.92 -19.64
CA GLN A 128 6.25 -1.87 -19.47
C GLN A 128 6.72 -2.63 -18.23
N TYR A 129 6.04 -2.49 -17.10
CA TYR A 129 6.38 -3.25 -15.88
C TYR A 129 6.17 -4.74 -16.08
N PHE A 130 5.04 -5.14 -16.66
CA PHE A 130 4.77 -6.54 -16.98
C PHE A 130 5.86 -7.13 -17.87
N TYR A 131 6.15 -6.50 -19.01
CA TYR A 131 7.13 -6.99 -19.97
C TYR A 131 8.54 -7.07 -19.37
N GLN A 132 8.96 -6.07 -18.59
CA GLN A 132 10.29 -6.06 -17.96
C GLN A 132 10.48 -7.17 -16.93
N ILE A 133 9.42 -7.53 -16.20
CA ILE A 133 9.48 -8.63 -15.24
C ILE A 133 9.47 -9.97 -16.00
N LEU A 134 8.64 -10.11 -17.03
CA LEU A 134 8.56 -11.30 -17.87
C LEU A 134 9.91 -11.58 -18.55
N ASP A 135 10.47 -10.60 -19.26
CA ASP A 135 11.74 -10.73 -20.00
C ASP A 135 12.91 -11.15 -19.10
N ARG A 136 12.95 -10.64 -17.86
CA ARG A 136 14.10 -10.84 -16.97
C ARG A 136 14.01 -12.08 -16.09
N TYR A 137 12.80 -12.40 -15.63
CA TYR A 137 12.60 -13.46 -14.63
C TYR A 137 11.86 -14.67 -15.20
N ASP A 138 11.31 -14.56 -16.41
CA ASP A 138 10.52 -15.60 -17.07
C ASP A 138 9.40 -16.13 -16.15
N GLN A 139 8.75 -15.20 -15.45
CA GLN A 139 7.65 -15.50 -14.53
C GLN A 139 6.34 -14.96 -15.07
N GLU A 140 5.28 -15.75 -14.90
CA GLU A 140 3.91 -15.29 -15.12
C GLU A 140 3.49 -14.30 -14.01
N ILE A 141 2.85 -13.20 -14.41
CA ILE A 141 2.54 -12.09 -13.52
C ILE A 141 1.06 -11.77 -13.57
N TYR A 142 0.42 -11.81 -12.40
CA TYR A 142 -0.89 -11.23 -12.20
C TYR A 142 -0.75 -9.74 -11.83
N THR A 143 -1.29 -8.85 -12.65
CA THR A 143 -1.11 -7.40 -12.46
C THR A 143 -2.39 -6.74 -11.98
N ILE A 144 -2.32 -6.00 -10.87
CA ILE A 144 -3.41 -5.26 -10.24
C ILE A 144 -3.10 -3.76 -10.30
N ALA A 145 -3.99 -2.98 -10.90
CA ALA A 145 -3.96 -1.53 -10.92
C ALA A 145 -5.07 -0.96 -10.02
N LEU A 146 -4.71 -0.32 -8.90
CA LEU A 146 -5.64 0.39 -8.05
C LEU A 146 -5.63 1.88 -8.38
N LEU A 147 -6.71 2.37 -8.96
CA LEU A 147 -6.89 3.76 -9.38
C LEU A 147 -7.55 4.53 -8.24
N THR A 148 -6.84 5.51 -7.64
CA THR A 148 -7.29 6.17 -6.41
C THR A 148 -7.97 7.53 -6.62
N ASN A 149 -8.12 7.99 -7.85
CA ASN A 149 -8.75 9.28 -8.20
C ASN A 149 -9.80 9.11 -9.31
N ASN A 150 -10.53 10.19 -9.55
CA ASN A 150 -11.60 10.26 -10.55
C ASN A 150 -10.99 10.19 -11.96
N SER A 151 -10.84 8.97 -12.45
CA SER A 151 -10.50 8.70 -13.83
C SER A 151 -11.78 8.56 -14.65
N SER A 152 -11.79 9.12 -15.85
CA SER A 152 -12.76 8.69 -16.87
C SER A 152 -12.60 7.17 -17.02
N LYS A 153 -13.71 6.41 -17.07
CA LYS A 153 -13.75 4.94 -17.28
C LYS A 153 -12.48 4.46 -17.98
N SER A 154 -11.54 3.98 -17.19
CA SER A 154 -10.25 3.55 -17.69
C SER A 154 -10.46 2.15 -18.26
N ASN A 155 -9.98 1.93 -19.47
CA ASN A 155 -9.95 0.58 -20.01
C ASN A 155 -8.90 -0.24 -19.25
N ASP A 156 -9.16 -1.54 -19.06
CA ASP A 156 -8.27 -2.45 -18.33
C ASP A 156 -7.18 -3.05 -19.23
N TYR A 157 -6.76 -2.30 -20.27
CA TYR A 157 -5.81 -2.79 -21.24
C TYR A 157 -4.91 -1.69 -21.81
N TYR A 158 -3.70 -2.08 -22.20
CA TYR A 158 -2.83 -1.33 -23.10
C TYR A 158 -2.97 -1.90 -24.51
N TYR A 159 -3.20 -1.02 -25.48
CA TYR A 159 -3.24 -1.36 -26.89
C TYR A 159 -2.12 -0.65 -27.64
N HIS A 160 -1.34 -1.43 -28.38
CA HIS A 160 -0.33 -0.94 -29.30
C HIS A 160 -0.61 -1.50 -30.69
N SER A 161 -0.53 -0.65 -31.71
CA SER A 161 -0.67 -1.07 -33.11
C SER A 161 0.23 -0.24 -34.02
N PHE A 162 0.84 -0.90 -34.99
CA PHE A 162 1.60 -0.27 -36.06
C PHE A 162 1.48 -1.12 -37.34
N TYR A 163 0.84 -0.59 -38.38
CA TYR A 163 0.43 -1.36 -39.57
C TYR A 163 -0.33 -2.64 -39.15
N ASP A 164 0.09 -3.81 -39.66
CA ASP A 164 -0.56 -5.11 -39.41
C ASP A 164 -0.05 -5.79 -38.12
N SER A 165 0.76 -5.09 -37.32
CA SER A 165 1.22 -5.57 -36.01
C SER A 165 0.41 -4.93 -34.90
N ALA A 166 -0.09 -5.76 -33.97
CA ALA A 166 -0.85 -5.30 -32.82
C ALA A 166 -0.55 -6.13 -31.57
N LEU A 167 -0.68 -5.48 -30.41
CA LEU A 167 -0.57 -6.07 -29.10
C LEU A 167 -1.67 -5.52 -28.21
N ILE A 168 -2.38 -6.43 -27.53
CA ILE A 168 -3.30 -6.09 -26.44
C ILE A 168 -2.76 -6.74 -25.18
N TYR A 169 -2.48 -5.92 -24.17
CA TYR A 169 -2.13 -6.38 -22.83
C TYR A 169 -3.26 -6.02 -21.87
N VAL A 170 -3.90 -7.02 -21.28
CA VAL A 170 -5.00 -6.86 -20.32
C VAL A 170 -4.46 -7.04 -18.90
N PHE A 171 -4.90 -6.22 -17.97
CA PHE A 171 -4.55 -6.30 -16.56
C PHE A 171 -5.80 -6.13 -15.68
N HIS A 172 -5.72 -6.55 -14.42
CA HIS A 172 -6.83 -6.34 -13.49
C HIS A 172 -6.79 -4.90 -12.98
N SER A 173 -7.87 -4.15 -13.12
CA SER A 173 -7.97 -2.79 -12.58
C SER A 173 -9.12 -2.65 -11.58
N TYR A 174 -8.93 -1.79 -10.60
CA TYR A 174 -9.92 -1.44 -9.61
C TYR A 174 -10.01 0.09 -9.50
N ASP A 175 -11.13 0.64 -9.94
CA ASP A 175 -11.45 2.05 -9.78
C ASP A 175 -12.19 2.31 -8.46
N VAL A 176 -11.54 3.03 -7.54
CA VAL A 176 -12.18 3.39 -6.27
C VAL A 176 -13.44 4.23 -6.48
N GLU A 177 -13.51 5.01 -7.56
CA GLU A 177 -14.66 5.87 -7.81
C GLU A 177 -15.87 5.10 -8.33
N ALA A 178 -15.66 4.03 -9.08
CA ALA A 178 -16.72 3.18 -9.61
C ALA A 178 -17.53 2.42 -8.53
N VAL A 179 -16.94 2.14 -7.37
CA VAL A 179 -17.58 1.29 -6.34
C VAL A 179 -18.55 2.07 -5.45
N ARG A 180 -19.74 1.48 -5.20
CA ARG A 180 -20.80 2.12 -4.41
C ARG A 180 -20.44 2.15 -2.93
N ILE A 181 -20.63 3.31 -2.30
CA ILE A 181 -20.42 3.51 -0.86
C ILE A 181 -21.26 2.55 -0.02
N THR A 182 -22.48 2.23 -0.47
CA THR A 182 -23.39 1.31 0.24
C THR A 182 -22.86 -0.12 0.28
N GLU A 183 -22.19 -0.59 -0.77
CA GLU A 183 -21.56 -1.91 -0.83
C GLU A 183 -20.32 -1.95 0.06
N LEU A 184 -19.48 -0.91 -0.01
CA LEU A 184 -18.30 -0.80 0.85
C LEU A 184 -18.66 -0.80 2.34
N LYS A 185 -19.73 -0.09 2.72
CA LYS A 185 -20.25 -0.09 4.11
C LYS A 185 -20.83 -1.44 4.55
N LYS A 186 -21.14 -2.36 3.64
CA LYS A 186 -21.61 -3.72 3.98
C LYS A 186 -20.48 -4.73 4.09
N SER A 187 -19.34 -4.49 3.45
CA SER A 187 -18.20 -5.41 3.46
C SER A 187 -17.48 -5.46 4.80
N THR A 188 -17.19 -6.68 5.27
CA THR A 188 -16.39 -6.94 6.49
C THR A 188 -14.89 -6.88 6.24
N ASN A 189 -14.46 -6.82 4.98
CA ASN A 189 -13.05 -6.75 4.64
C ASN A 189 -12.48 -5.36 4.99
N PRO A 190 -11.31 -5.26 5.65
CA PRO A 190 -10.71 -3.98 6.02
C PRO A 190 -10.45 -3.04 4.83
N PHE A 191 -10.16 -3.57 3.62
CA PHE A 191 -9.94 -2.73 2.44
C PHE A 191 -11.19 -2.01 1.95
N ALA A 192 -12.39 -2.45 2.32
CA ALA A 192 -13.59 -1.66 2.08
C ALA A 192 -13.54 -0.30 2.81
N THR A 193 -12.99 -0.29 4.03
CA THR A 193 -12.77 0.93 4.82
C THR A 193 -11.68 1.81 4.20
N VAL A 194 -10.63 1.19 3.67
CA VAL A 194 -9.54 1.88 2.97
C VAL A 194 -10.06 2.58 1.72
N VAL A 195 -10.84 1.89 0.89
CA VAL A 195 -11.47 2.48 -0.31
C VAL A 195 -12.45 3.60 0.08
N LEU A 196 -13.25 3.42 1.15
CA LEU A 196 -14.10 4.50 1.68
C LEU A 196 -13.29 5.73 2.08
N ALA A 197 -12.15 5.56 2.76
CA ALA A 197 -11.28 6.66 3.16
C ALA A 197 -10.76 7.44 1.93
N VAL A 198 -10.35 6.73 0.88
CA VAL A 198 -9.91 7.33 -0.39
C VAL A 198 -11.06 8.12 -1.04
N LYS A 199 -12.24 7.53 -1.23
CA LYS A 199 -13.43 8.22 -1.80
C LYS A 199 -13.84 9.44 -0.98
N TYR A 200 -13.78 9.33 0.35
CA TYR A 200 -14.10 10.45 1.25
C TYR A 200 -13.07 11.57 1.15
N ALA A 201 -11.79 11.27 0.96
CA ALA A 201 -10.77 12.28 0.75
C ALA A 201 -10.97 13.02 -0.57
N ASN A 202 -11.25 12.29 -1.64
CA ASN A 202 -11.54 12.85 -2.97
C ASN A 202 -12.76 13.77 -2.93
N SER A 203 -13.87 13.30 -2.35
CA SER A 203 -15.14 14.05 -2.30
C SER A 203 -15.17 15.19 -1.27
N SER A 204 -14.14 15.34 -0.43
CA SER A 204 -14.03 16.38 0.61
C SER A 204 -12.83 17.31 0.43
N ARG A 205 -12.14 17.26 -0.72
CA ARG A 205 -10.89 18.00 -0.99
C ARG A 205 -10.93 19.48 -0.58
N ASN A 206 -12.04 20.17 -0.84
CA ASN A 206 -12.23 21.59 -0.57
C ASN A 206 -13.31 21.88 0.49
N ASN A 207 -13.70 20.89 1.31
CA ASN A 207 -14.74 21.06 2.32
C ASN A 207 -14.35 20.38 3.64
N THR A 208 -13.75 21.18 4.52
CA THR A 208 -13.24 20.74 5.82
C THR A 208 -14.34 20.21 6.73
N THR A 209 -15.53 20.84 6.75
CA THR A 209 -16.67 20.41 7.57
C THR A 209 -17.17 19.03 7.14
N LYS A 210 -17.30 18.81 5.83
CA LYS A 210 -17.63 17.51 5.25
C LYS A 210 -16.55 16.47 5.57
N ARG A 211 -15.26 16.83 5.42
CA ARG A 211 -14.13 15.95 5.75
C ARG A 211 -14.17 15.50 7.20
N TYR A 212 -14.41 16.41 8.13
CA TYR A 212 -14.57 16.11 9.55
C TYR A 212 -15.71 15.12 9.80
N SER A 213 -16.91 15.39 9.24
CA SER A 213 -18.06 14.48 9.39
C SER A 213 -17.75 13.07 8.86
N LEU A 214 -17.09 12.98 7.69
CA LEU A 214 -16.69 11.72 7.08
C LEU A 214 -15.63 10.97 7.90
N LYS A 215 -14.57 11.65 8.36
CA LYS A 215 -13.53 11.04 9.21
C LYS A 215 -14.14 10.51 10.51
N ARG A 216 -14.96 11.33 11.18
CA ARG A 216 -15.67 10.96 12.40
C ARG A 216 -16.50 9.69 12.22
N ASN A 217 -17.36 9.68 11.20
CA ASN A 217 -18.24 8.55 10.94
C ASN A 217 -17.45 7.28 10.58
N LEU A 218 -16.34 7.42 9.84
CA LEU A 218 -15.49 6.29 9.46
C LEU A 218 -14.77 5.68 10.66
N LEU A 219 -14.22 6.51 11.56
CA LEU A 219 -13.57 6.04 12.78
C LEU A 219 -14.57 5.35 13.71
N ILE A 220 -15.73 5.96 13.97
CA ILE A 220 -16.80 5.34 14.76
C ILE A 220 -17.18 3.99 14.13
N HIS A 221 -17.36 3.94 12.80
CA HIS A 221 -17.70 2.70 12.10
C HIS A 221 -16.66 1.60 12.33
N ILE A 222 -15.36 1.88 12.18
CA ILE A 222 -14.28 0.90 12.42
C ILE A 222 -14.41 0.31 13.82
N PHE A 223 -14.49 1.14 14.84
CA PHE A 223 -14.48 0.68 16.21
C PHE A 223 -15.79 -0.03 16.62
N THR A 224 -16.91 0.26 15.95
CA THR A 224 -18.16 -0.49 16.16
C THR A 224 -18.17 -1.83 15.42
N ARG A 225 -17.51 -1.90 14.26
CA ARG A 225 -17.59 -3.04 13.34
C ARG A 225 -16.55 -4.11 13.62
N PHE A 226 -15.34 -3.71 13.98
CA PHE A 226 -14.24 -4.63 14.29
C PHE A 226 -14.13 -4.74 15.82
N PRO A 227 -14.82 -5.72 16.45
CA PRO A 227 -14.71 -5.93 17.89
C PRO A 227 -13.26 -6.25 18.28
N ILE A 228 -12.88 -5.77 19.46
CA ILE A 228 -11.56 -5.97 20.06
C ILE A 228 -11.56 -7.33 20.75
N ASP A 229 -11.53 -8.38 19.96
CA ASP A 229 -11.64 -9.76 20.44
C ASP A 229 -10.46 -10.64 20.03
N THR A 230 -9.77 -10.28 18.95
CA THR A 230 -8.65 -11.06 18.40
C THR A 230 -7.43 -10.20 18.09
N LYS A 231 -6.23 -10.77 18.24
CA LYS A 231 -4.96 -10.13 17.83
C LYS A 231 -4.98 -9.66 16.36
N ARG A 232 -5.73 -10.38 15.51
CA ARG A 232 -5.94 -10.08 14.08
C ARG A 232 -6.72 -8.77 13.89
N ASN A 233 -7.87 -8.62 14.56
CA ASN A 233 -8.68 -7.40 14.49
C ASN A 233 -7.95 -6.16 15.03
N ASN A 234 -7.14 -6.32 16.07
CA ASN A 234 -6.38 -5.20 16.64
C ASN A 234 -5.34 -4.63 15.67
N LYS A 235 -4.66 -5.51 14.92
CA LYS A 235 -3.72 -5.11 13.86
C LYS A 235 -4.43 -4.32 12.75
N TYR A 236 -5.66 -4.72 12.38
CA TYR A 236 -6.46 -4.03 11.38
C TYR A 236 -6.80 -2.62 11.82
N ILE A 237 -7.36 -2.48 13.03
CA ILE A 237 -7.84 -1.20 13.53
C ILE A 237 -6.71 -0.18 13.58
N HIS A 238 -5.53 -0.58 14.08
CA HIS A 238 -4.37 0.31 14.07
C HIS A 238 -3.98 0.75 12.66
N ALA A 239 -3.82 -0.20 11.72
CA ALA A 239 -3.43 0.09 10.34
C ALA A 239 -4.46 0.99 9.63
N LEU A 240 -5.75 0.74 9.85
CA LEU A 240 -6.86 1.51 9.28
C LEU A 240 -6.94 2.92 9.84
N VAL A 241 -6.82 3.09 11.16
CA VAL A 241 -6.85 4.43 11.79
C VAL A 241 -5.65 5.26 11.35
N PHE A 242 -4.46 4.64 11.28
CA PHE A 242 -3.25 5.31 10.78
C PHE A 242 -3.41 5.76 9.32
N PHE A 243 -3.98 4.90 8.46
CA PHE A 243 -4.29 5.24 7.08
C PHE A 243 -5.29 6.39 6.98
N ILE A 244 -6.37 6.35 7.77
CA ILE A 244 -7.41 7.40 7.80
C ILE A 244 -6.88 8.74 8.27
N ASP A 245 -6.01 8.75 9.27
CA ASP A 245 -5.40 9.98 9.78
C ASP A 245 -4.63 10.72 8.70
N TYR A 246 -3.90 9.97 7.88
CA TYR A 246 -3.19 10.55 6.75
C TYR A 246 -4.11 10.95 5.60
N GLN A 247 -5.09 10.10 5.27
CA GLN A 247 -5.97 10.29 4.12
C GLN A 247 -6.97 11.43 4.34
N LEU A 248 -7.39 11.67 5.58
CA LEU A 248 -8.37 12.69 5.97
C LEU A 248 -7.75 13.64 7.02
N PRO A 249 -6.79 14.50 6.66
CA PRO A 249 -6.19 15.44 7.59
C PRO A 249 -7.22 16.50 8.01
N LEU A 250 -7.18 16.88 9.29
CA LEU A 250 -8.06 17.90 9.88
C LEU A 250 -7.24 19.03 10.52
N PRO A 251 -7.76 20.27 10.54
CA PRO A 251 -7.23 21.33 11.40
C PRO A 251 -7.28 20.94 12.87
N LYS A 252 -6.38 21.54 13.67
CA LYS A 252 -6.17 21.20 15.07
C LYS A 252 -7.45 21.29 15.90
N GLU A 253 -8.29 22.30 15.66
CA GLU A 253 -9.53 22.53 16.41
C GLU A 253 -10.54 21.40 16.18
N LEU A 254 -10.70 20.98 14.91
CA LEU A 254 -11.62 19.89 14.54
C LEU A 254 -11.07 18.53 14.96
N GLN A 255 -9.75 18.35 14.94
CA GLN A 255 -9.10 17.17 15.47
C GLN A 255 -9.34 17.05 17.00
N GLN A 256 -9.16 18.12 17.77
CA GLN A 256 -9.47 18.11 19.21
C GLN A 256 -10.96 17.84 19.48
N LYS A 257 -11.86 18.44 18.69
CA LYS A 257 -13.30 18.14 18.77
C LYS A 257 -13.58 16.66 18.51
N LEU A 258 -12.97 16.09 17.47
CA LEU A 258 -13.07 14.67 17.14
C LEU A 258 -12.62 13.80 18.32
N ILE A 259 -11.48 14.10 18.94
CA ILE A 259 -10.98 13.33 20.10
C ILE A 259 -11.98 13.33 21.26
N ARG A 260 -12.55 14.50 21.62
CA ARG A 260 -13.55 14.60 22.70
C ARG A 260 -14.78 13.73 22.43
N GLU A 261 -15.21 13.68 21.17
CA GLU A 261 -16.35 12.86 20.76
C GLU A 261 -16.00 11.38 20.74
N LEU A 262 -14.84 10.98 20.20
CA LEU A 262 -14.41 9.58 20.22
C LEU A 262 -14.27 9.06 21.67
N ALA A 263 -13.83 9.91 22.61
CA ALA A 263 -13.76 9.56 24.02
C ALA A 263 -15.12 9.21 24.67
N THR A 264 -16.25 9.61 24.08
CA THR A 264 -17.58 9.16 24.57
C THR A 264 -17.92 7.75 24.11
N TYR A 265 -17.26 7.25 23.07
CA TYR A 265 -17.49 5.90 22.52
C TYR A 265 -16.47 4.88 23.03
N PHE A 266 -15.29 5.32 23.51
CA PHE A 266 -14.16 4.42 23.81
C PHE A 266 -13.62 4.56 25.23
N LYS A 267 -13.36 3.43 25.87
CA LYS A 267 -12.65 3.33 27.14
C LYS A 267 -11.14 3.20 26.91
N LYS A 268 -10.34 3.71 27.84
CA LYS A 268 -8.86 3.66 27.81
C LYS A 268 -8.30 2.25 27.59
N GLU A 269 -8.87 1.26 28.27
CA GLU A 269 -8.48 -0.16 28.19
C GLU A 269 -8.45 -0.69 26.75
N LYS A 270 -9.41 -0.26 25.93
CA LYS A 270 -9.52 -0.66 24.53
C LYS A 270 -8.36 -0.12 23.67
N ILE A 271 -7.87 1.08 23.97
CA ILE A 271 -6.76 1.71 23.23
C ILE A 271 -5.42 1.06 23.58
N ILE A 272 -5.23 0.72 24.85
CA ILE A 272 -4.04 0.03 25.34
C ILE A 272 -3.88 -1.34 24.65
N ILE A 273 -4.99 -2.06 24.41
CA ILE A 273 -4.98 -3.32 23.67
C ILE A 273 -4.46 -3.12 22.24
N TYR A 274 -4.88 -2.05 21.54
CA TYR A 274 -4.35 -1.73 20.21
C TYR A 274 -2.86 -1.44 20.25
N GLN A 275 -2.41 -0.60 21.18
CA GLN A 275 -0.99 -0.26 21.33
C GLN A 275 -0.13 -1.50 21.52
N ASN A 276 -0.54 -2.41 22.42
CA ASN A 276 0.22 -3.62 22.72
C ASN A 276 0.23 -4.62 21.55
N SER A 277 -0.84 -4.70 20.76
CA SER A 277 -0.89 -5.57 19.57
C SER A 277 0.03 -5.12 18.44
N TRP A 278 0.39 -3.84 18.40
CA TRP A 278 1.16 -3.21 17.33
C TRP A 278 2.67 -3.06 17.66
N LYS A 279 3.12 -3.49 18.85
CA LYS A 279 4.53 -3.42 19.31
C LYS A 279 5.51 -4.33 18.54
N SER A 280 5.36 -4.50 17.23
CA SER A 280 6.43 -4.99 16.34
C SER A 280 7.17 -3.79 15.75
N ASN A 281 8.39 -3.55 16.23
CA ASN A 281 9.39 -2.58 15.74
C ASN A 281 8.98 -1.09 15.78
N GLN A 282 9.13 -0.46 16.95
CA GLN A 282 9.34 0.99 17.15
C GLN A 282 8.39 1.96 16.39
N SER A 283 7.19 1.54 16.03
CA SER A 283 6.27 2.40 15.28
C SER A 283 5.36 3.18 16.21
N LYS A 284 5.27 4.49 15.98
CA LYS A 284 4.39 5.40 16.70
C LYS A 284 2.93 5.03 16.44
N LEU A 285 2.10 5.14 17.48
CA LEU A 285 0.64 5.09 17.36
C LEU A 285 0.15 6.07 16.29
N ALA A 286 -1.00 5.78 15.68
CA ALA A 286 -1.71 6.76 14.86
C ALA A 286 -1.96 8.03 15.69
N PRO A 287 -1.76 9.24 15.12
CA PRO A 287 -1.93 10.50 15.84
C PRO A 287 -3.26 10.59 16.59
N THR A 288 -4.37 10.18 15.97
CA THR A 288 -5.69 10.18 16.63
C THR A 288 -5.76 9.20 17.79
N LEU A 289 -5.13 8.02 17.71
CA LEU A 289 -5.10 7.08 18.83
C LEU A 289 -4.23 7.58 19.98
N LEU A 290 -3.11 8.24 19.66
CA LEU A 290 -2.20 8.84 20.65
C LEU A 290 -2.91 9.98 21.40
N GLU A 291 -3.48 10.95 20.68
CA GLU A 291 -4.21 12.07 21.28
C GLU A 291 -5.44 11.60 22.08
N LEU A 292 -6.11 10.54 21.63
CA LEU A 292 -7.24 9.96 22.35
C LEU A 292 -6.79 9.30 23.67
N MET A 293 -5.64 8.63 23.67
CA MET A 293 -5.05 8.05 24.88
C MET A 293 -4.68 9.15 25.89
N ASP A 294 -3.95 10.18 25.44
CA ASP A 294 -3.57 11.32 26.27
C ASP A 294 -4.79 12.04 26.86
N TYR A 295 -5.85 12.20 26.07
CA TYR A 295 -7.09 12.82 26.52
C TYR A 295 -7.82 11.99 27.60
N LEU A 296 -7.82 10.66 27.47
CA LEU A 296 -8.42 9.77 28.47
C LEU A 296 -7.58 9.69 29.75
N ASP A 297 -6.26 9.83 29.65
CA ASP A 297 -5.36 9.86 30.81
C ASP A 297 -5.56 11.11 31.67
N ASN A 298 -5.82 12.26 31.06
CA ASN A 298 -6.02 13.53 31.75
C ASN A 298 -7.47 13.76 32.26
N ARG A 299 -8.39 12.82 32.01
CA ARG A 299 -9.78 12.88 32.51
C ARG A 299 -9.98 12.23 33.89
N HIS A 300 -8.96 11.52 34.38
CA HIS A 300 -8.93 10.84 35.68
C HIS A 300 -7.98 11.57 36.63
#